data_AF-A0AAE2XY30-F1
#
_entry.id   AF-A0AAE2XY30-F1
#
_cell.length_a   1.000
_cell.length_b   1.000
_cell.length_c   1.000
_cell.angle_alpha   90.00
_cell.angle_beta   90.00
_cell.angle_gamma   90.00
#
_symmetry.space_group_name_H-M   'P 1'
#
loop_
_entity.id
_entity.type
_entity.pdbx_description
1 polymer ?
#
loop_
_entity_poly.entity_id
_entity_poly.type
_entity_poly.pdbx_seq_one_letter_code
_entity_poly.pdbx_strand_id
1 'polypeptide(L)'
;MEDYEIYCFAEKLKVLSIIFSSILTRYSAYLEDRGEPEPKEIIWWVIDAINREASIAVNVTKSDLFSNALELFNKAEENLLSGDIEQAIRKIAEATTRITTEADRTLRKIEGKR
;
A
#
# COMPACT_ATOMS: atom_id res chain seq x y z
N MET A 1 9.06 -19.75 -15.84
CA MET A 1 9.75 -18.72 -15.03
C MET A 1 9.42 -17.35 -15.61
N GLU A 2 9.57 -17.18 -16.92
CA GLU A 2 9.16 -15.99 -17.69
C GLU A 2 7.68 -15.59 -17.50
N ASP A 3 6.73 -16.53 -17.59
CA ASP A 3 5.30 -16.23 -17.38
C ASP A 3 4.97 -15.70 -15.97
N TYR A 4 5.72 -16.16 -14.96
CA TYR A 4 5.52 -15.73 -13.57
C TYR A 4 6.05 -14.31 -13.35
N GLU A 5 7.20 -13.97 -13.95
CA GLU A 5 7.76 -12.62 -13.89
C GLU A 5 6.89 -11.61 -14.62
N ILE A 6 6.37 -11.98 -15.80
CA ILE A 6 5.41 -11.16 -16.54
C ILE A 6 4.14 -10.94 -15.72
N TYR A 7 3.60 -11.99 -15.09
CA TYR A 7 2.44 -11.87 -14.21
C TYR A 7 2.72 -10.92 -13.03
N CYS A 8 3.83 -11.11 -12.30
CA CYS A 8 4.19 -10.23 -11.19
C CYS A 8 4.39 -8.77 -11.63
N PHE A 9 4.95 -8.54 -12.81
CA PHE A 9 5.10 -7.21 -13.38
C PHE A 9 3.75 -6.57 -13.73
N ALA A 10 2.86 -7.33 -14.38
CA ALA A 10 1.51 -6.88 -14.71
C ALA A 10 0.70 -6.53 -13.44
N GLU A 11 0.82 -7.34 -12.38
CA GLU A 11 0.19 -7.07 -11.10
C GLU A 11 0.70 -5.77 -10.45
N LYS A 12 2.02 -5.51 -10.49
CA LYS A 12 2.59 -4.25 -9.99
C LYS A 12 2.08 -3.04 -10.78
N LEU A 13 2.03 -3.13 -12.11
CA LEU A 13 1.49 -2.07 -12.96
C LEU A 13 0.02 -1.82 -12.67
N LYS A 14 -0.78 -2.88 -12.51
CA LYS A 14 -2.19 -2.78 -12.14
C LYS A 14 -2.37 -2.01 -10.82
N VAL A 15 -1.63 -2.38 -9.77
CA VAL A 15 -1.69 -1.68 -8.47
C VAL A 15 -1.33 -0.20 -8.61
N LEU A 16 -0.28 0.13 -9.36
CA LEU A 16 0.10 1.52 -9.63
C LEU A 16 -1.03 2.27 -10.36
N SER A 17 -1.64 1.67 -11.38
CA SER A 17 -2.75 2.27 -12.11
C SER A 17 -3.97 2.52 -11.22
N ILE A 18 -4.28 1.62 -10.27
CA ILE A 18 -5.37 1.81 -9.31
C ILE A 18 -5.08 2.98 -8.38
N ILE A 19 -3.86 3.05 -7.82
CA ILE A 19 -3.43 4.16 -6.96
C ILE A 19 -3.56 5.49 -7.71
N PHE A 20 -3.01 5.58 -8.93
CA PHE A 20 -3.09 6.79 -9.75
C PHE A 20 -4.54 7.16 -10.08
N SER A 21 -5.37 6.20 -10.48
CA SER A 21 -6.78 6.46 -10.78
C SER A 21 -7.50 7.02 -9.55
N SER A 22 -7.27 6.47 -8.36
CA SER A 22 -7.90 6.95 -7.13
C SER A 22 -7.54 8.41 -6.82
N ILE A 23 -6.26 8.78 -6.99
CA ILE A 23 -5.80 10.15 -6.79
C ILE A 23 -6.40 11.09 -7.83
N LEU A 24 -6.39 10.72 -9.11
CA LEU A 24 -6.92 11.55 -10.20
C LEU A 24 -8.43 11.77 -10.08
N THR A 25 -9.20 10.75 -9.69
CA THR A 25 -10.64 10.88 -9.44
C THR A 25 -10.91 11.88 -8.30
N ARG A 26 -10.16 11.80 -7.19
CA ARG A 26 -10.30 12.75 -6.08
C ARG A 26 -9.92 14.17 -6.49
N TYR A 27 -8.82 14.31 -7.23
CA TYR A 27 -8.38 15.60 -7.75
C TYR A 27 -9.44 16.23 -8.67
N SER A 28 -10.01 15.46 -9.60
CA SER A 28 -11.07 15.93 -10.50
C SER A 28 -12.30 16.41 -9.73
N ALA A 29 -12.78 15.63 -8.76
CA ALA A 29 -13.92 16.02 -7.92
C ALA A 29 -13.62 17.30 -7.10
N TYR A 30 -12.38 17.45 -6.63
CA TYR A 30 -11.98 18.63 -5.87
C TYR A 30 -11.95 19.90 -6.73
N LEU A 31 -11.47 19.79 -7.98
CA LEU A 31 -11.49 20.90 -8.94
C LEU A 31 -12.91 21.36 -9.26
N GLU A 32 -13.87 20.44 -9.36
CA GLU A 32 -15.27 20.74 -9.63
C GLU A 32 -15.94 21.51 -8.49
N ASP A 33 -15.59 21.20 -7.23
CA ASP A 33 -16.24 21.77 -6.05
C ASP A 33 -15.52 22.98 -5.42
N ARG A 34 -14.17 23.01 -5.44
CA ARG A 34 -13.37 23.88 -4.54
C ARG A 34 -12.15 24.57 -5.16
N GLY A 35 -11.80 24.28 -6.41
CA GLY A 35 -10.57 24.80 -7.05
C GLY A 35 -9.35 23.88 -6.84
N GLU A 36 -8.13 24.41 -6.84
CA GLU A 36 -6.90 23.59 -6.70
C GLU A 36 -6.71 23.05 -5.26
N PRO A 37 -6.40 21.76 -5.08
CA PRO A 37 -6.15 21.19 -3.76
C PRO A 37 -4.81 21.65 -3.17
N GLU A 38 -4.76 21.78 -1.84
CA GLU A 38 -3.52 22.05 -1.14
C GLU A 38 -2.56 20.85 -1.23
N PRO A 39 -1.23 21.06 -1.25
CA PRO A 39 -0.26 19.96 -1.31
C PRO A 39 -0.45 18.87 -0.24
N LYS A 40 -0.88 19.26 0.96
CA LYS A 40 -1.15 18.33 2.06
C LYS A 40 -2.30 17.36 1.76
N GLU A 41 -3.31 17.81 1.02
CA GLU A 41 -4.48 17.00 0.65
C GLU A 41 -4.08 15.95 -0.40
N ILE A 42 -3.26 16.36 -1.37
CA ILE A 42 -2.71 15.45 -2.38
C ILE A 42 -1.85 14.37 -1.70
N ILE A 43 -0.97 14.77 -0.76
CA ILE A 43 -0.16 13.82 0.01
C ILE A 43 -1.05 12.85 0.80
N TRP A 44 -2.11 13.34 1.44
CA TRP A 44 -3.07 12.50 2.14
C TRP A 44 -3.74 11.51 1.19
N TRP A 45 -4.20 11.94 0.00
CA TRP A 45 -4.80 11.04 -1.00
C TRP A 45 -3.85 9.94 -1.47
N VAL A 46 -2.58 10.28 -1.69
CA VAL A 46 -1.55 9.33 -2.10
C VAL A 46 -1.34 8.28 -1.02
N ILE A 47 -1.16 8.70 0.23
CA ILE A 47 -0.90 7.80 1.36
C ILE A 47 -2.09 6.88 1.59
N ASP A 48 -3.31 7.42 1.56
CA ASP A 48 -4.53 6.65 1.70
C ASP A 48 -4.70 5.60 0.58
N ALA A 49 -4.47 5.99 -0.68
CA ALA A 49 -4.55 5.06 -1.81
C ALA A 49 -3.52 3.92 -1.69
N ILE A 50 -2.28 4.24 -1.32
CA ILE A 50 -1.22 3.24 -1.07
C ILE A 50 -1.61 2.31 0.08
N ASN A 51 -2.06 2.87 1.21
CA ASN A 51 -2.42 2.10 2.40
C ASN A 51 -3.53 1.09 2.09
N ARG A 52 -4.57 1.55 1.38
CA ARG A 52 -5.72 0.73 0.99
C ARG A 52 -5.31 -0.42 0.07
N GLU A 53 -4.56 -0.15 -1.00
CA GLU A 53 -4.12 -1.20 -1.94
C GLU A 53 -3.17 -2.20 -1.28
N ALA A 54 -2.25 -1.72 -0.42
CA ALA A 54 -1.36 -2.60 0.33
C ALA A 54 -2.12 -3.49 1.31
N SER A 55 -3.10 -2.94 2.04
CA SER A 55 -3.97 -3.69 2.95
C SER A 55 -4.75 -4.78 2.22
N ILE A 56 -5.35 -4.45 1.06
CA ILE A 56 -6.06 -5.43 0.21
C ILE A 56 -5.12 -6.54 -0.23
N ALA A 57 -3.93 -6.21 -0.73
CA ALA A 57 -2.95 -7.20 -1.17
C ALA A 57 -2.56 -8.17 -0.04
N VAL A 58 -2.28 -7.65 1.15
CA VAL A 58 -1.98 -8.48 2.32
C VAL A 58 -3.17 -9.36 2.71
N ASN A 59 -4.37 -8.80 2.76
CA ASN A 59 -5.58 -9.51 3.16
C ASN A 59 -5.93 -10.66 2.19
N VAL A 60 -5.80 -10.42 0.88
CA VAL A 60 -6.04 -11.43 -0.16
C VAL A 60 -5.03 -12.58 -0.09
N THR A 61 -3.81 -12.31 0.38
CA THR A 61 -2.77 -13.34 0.53
C THR A 61 -3.15 -14.38 1.61
N LYS A 62 -4.04 -14.04 2.56
CA LYS A 62 -4.50 -14.93 3.65
C LYS A 62 -3.36 -15.65 4.40
N SER A 63 -2.20 -15.01 4.50
CA SER A 63 -1.02 -15.57 5.13
C SER A 63 -0.88 -15.00 6.53
N ASP A 64 -0.82 -15.89 7.53
CA ASP A 64 -0.57 -15.50 8.92
C ASP A 64 0.77 -14.76 9.08
N LEU A 65 1.72 -14.96 8.16
CA LEU A 65 3.00 -14.24 8.13
C LEU A 65 2.82 -12.72 8.00
N PHE A 66 1.74 -12.27 7.37
CA PHE A 66 1.48 -10.86 7.11
C PHE A 66 0.36 -10.27 7.98
N SER A 67 -0.22 -11.04 8.90
CA SER A 67 -1.25 -10.57 9.85
C SER A 67 -0.79 -9.32 10.61
N ASN A 68 0.44 -9.35 11.11
CA ASN A 68 1.11 -8.24 11.78
C ASN A 68 1.31 -6.98 10.91
N ALA A 69 1.38 -7.14 9.59
CA ALA A 69 1.47 -6.00 8.67
C ALA A 69 0.07 -5.43 8.38
N LEU A 70 -0.95 -6.30 8.29
CA LEU A 70 -2.34 -5.89 8.13
C LEU A 70 -2.82 -5.03 9.32
N GLU A 71 -2.50 -5.43 10.55
CA GLU A 71 -2.82 -4.62 11.74
C GLU A 71 -2.19 -3.22 11.69
N LEU A 72 -0.98 -3.10 11.13
CA LEU A 72 -0.32 -1.81 10.98
C LEU A 72 -0.97 -0.95 9.90
N PHE A 73 -1.41 -1.53 8.79
CA PHE A 73 -2.19 -0.82 7.77
C PHE A 73 -3.55 -0.34 8.28
N ASN A 74 -4.23 -1.14 9.12
CA ASN A 74 -5.47 -0.73 9.77
C ASN A 74 -5.23 0.45 10.73
N LYS A 75 -4.15 0.42 11.52
CA LYS A 75 -3.76 1.56 12.36
C LYS A 75 -3.35 2.79 11.54
N ALA A 76 -2.76 2.60 10.37
CA ALA A 76 -2.45 3.70 9.46
C ALA A 76 -3.75 4.34 8.93
N GLU A 77 -4.77 3.53 8.60
CA GLU A 77 -6.09 4.00 8.20
C GLU A 77 -6.77 4.82 9.31
N GLU A 78 -6.74 4.34 10.55
CA GLU A 78 -7.25 5.07 11.72
C GLU A 78 -6.57 6.45 11.87
N ASN A 79 -5.25 6.51 11.69
CA ASN A 79 -4.49 7.77 11.75
C ASN A 79 -4.81 8.71 10.57
N LEU A 80 -5.04 8.17 9.37
CA LEU A 80 -5.46 8.97 8.22
C LEU A 80 -6.84 9.59 8.45
N LEU A 81 -7.77 8.83 9.02
CA LEU A 81 -9.11 9.31 9.35
C LEU A 81 -9.10 10.38 10.47
N SER A 82 -8.15 10.32 11.40
CA SER A 82 -7.97 11.33 12.45
C SER A 82 -7.13 12.55 11.99
N GLY A 83 -6.56 12.51 10.80
CA GLY A 83 -5.71 13.56 10.24
C GLY A 83 -4.24 13.51 10.67
N ASP A 84 -3.81 12.48 11.41
CA ASP A 84 -2.42 12.27 11.81
C ASP A 84 -1.61 11.56 10.70
N ILE A 85 -1.26 12.33 9.66
CA ILE A 85 -0.53 11.84 8.49
C ILE A 85 0.85 11.29 8.88
N GLU A 86 1.53 11.90 9.86
CA GLU A 86 2.87 11.48 10.25
C GLU A 86 2.85 10.08 10.86
N GLN A 87 1.89 9.81 11.76
CA GLN A 87 1.74 8.48 12.32
C GLN A 87 1.29 7.46 11.27
N ALA A 88 0.40 7.85 10.34
CA ALA A 88 0.02 6.97 9.23
C ALA A 88 1.25 6.52 8.42
N ILE A 89 2.13 7.45 8.03
CA ILE A 89 3.37 7.15 7.30
C ILE A 89 4.25 6.21 8.12
N ARG A 90 4.43 6.49 9.42
CA ARG A 90 5.23 5.63 10.31
C ARG A 90 4.71 4.20 10.35
N LYS A 91 3.39 4.01 10.40
CA LYS A 91 2.76 2.67 10.41
C LYS A 91 2.88 1.95 9.08
N ILE A 92 2.72 2.65 7.96
CA ILE A 92 2.94 2.09 6.62
C ILE A 92 4.41 1.66 6.45
N ALA A 93 5.36 2.48 6.89
CA ALA A 93 6.78 2.15 6.84
C ALA A 93 7.10 0.90 7.70
N GLU A 94 6.56 0.83 8.92
CA GLU A 94 6.72 -0.34 9.79
C GLU A 94 6.13 -1.61 9.15
N ALA A 95 4.94 -1.52 8.56
CA ALA A 95 4.29 -2.64 7.87
C ALA A 95 5.14 -3.12 6.69
N THR A 96 5.66 -2.18 5.91
CA THR A 96 6.55 -2.45 4.77
C THR A 96 7.80 -3.19 5.22
N THR A 97 8.46 -2.75 6.28
CA THR A 97 9.64 -3.43 6.84
C THR A 97 9.34 -4.86 7.28
N ARG A 98 8.16 -5.10 7.89
CA ARG A 98 7.76 -6.47 8.29
C ARG A 98 7.55 -7.36 7.07
N ILE A 99 6.88 -6.85 6.04
CA ILE A 99 6.62 -7.59 4.80
C ILE A 99 7.94 -7.97 4.12
N THR A 100 8.87 -7.01 3.96
CA THR A 100 10.15 -7.28 3.30
C THR A 100 11.01 -8.26 4.10
N THR A 101 11.02 -8.14 5.44
CA THR A 101 11.75 -9.07 6.31
C THR A 101 11.23 -10.51 6.19
N GLU A 102 9.91 -10.70 6.20
CA GLU A 102 9.32 -12.04 6.06
C GLU A 102 9.47 -12.60 4.63
N ALA A 103 9.41 -11.75 3.61
CA ALA A 103 9.71 -12.15 2.24
C ALA A 103 11.17 -12.63 2.10
N ASP A 104 12.14 -11.87 2.61
CA ASP A 104 13.56 -12.25 2.61
C ASP A 104 13.81 -13.55 3.38
N ARG A 105 13.19 -13.69 4.56
CA ARG A 105 13.27 -14.92 5.37
C ARG A 105 12.73 -16.12 4.61
N THR A 106 11.65 -15.95 3.85
CA THR A 106 11.03 -17.00 3.05
C THR A 106 11.92 -17.39 1.87
N LEU A 107 12.49 -16.42 1.16
CA LEU A 107 13.42 -16.66 0.05
C LEU A 107 14.65 -17.46 0.49
N ARG A 108 15.29 -17.08 1.61
CA ARG A 108 16.46 -17.80 2.15
C ARG A 108 16.16 -19.26 2.49
N LYS A 109 14.95 -19.56 2.99
CA LYS A 109 14.52 -20.95 3.28
C LYS A 109 14.34 -21.78 2.01
N ILE A 110 13.96 -21.16 0.90
CA ILE A 110 13.81 -21.82 -0.40
C ILE A 110 15.19 -22.09 -1.00
N GLU A 111 16.11 -21.13 -0.92
CA GLU A 111 17.48 -21.26 -1.43
C GLU A 111 18.29 -22.32 -0.67
N GLY A 112 18.17 -22.39 0.66
CA GLY A 112 18.89 -23.40 1.47
C GLY A 112 18.39 -24.84 1.32
N LYS A 113 17.32 -25.07 0.53
CA LYS A 113 16.81 -26.40 0.17
C LYS A 113 17.26 -26.86 -1.23
N ARG A 114 17.98 -26.01 -1.97
CA ARG A 114 18.71 -26.38 -3.18
C ARG A 114 20.12 -26.85 -2.83
#